data_AF-A0A534X5D5-F1
#
_entry.id   AF-A0A534X5D5-F1
#
_cell.length_a   1.000
_cell.length_b   1.000
_cell.length_c   1.000
_cell.angle_alpha   90.00
_cell.angle_beta   90.00
_cell.angle_gamma   90.00
#
_symmetry.space_group_name_H-M   'P 1'
#
loop_
_entity.id
_entity.type
_entity.pdbx_description
1 polymer ?
#
loop_
_entity_poly.entity_id
_entity_poly.type
_entity_poly.pdbx_seq_one_letter_code
_entity_poly.pdbx_strand_id
1 'polypeptide(L)'
;MNCIHLTVALLSLSVCHPEAPPQRLRGVWVGTLEVGGDLKFIRAEFHSGVKGTLHLEGAGDLTLVRASESSSHAYFEMRRGNDEFVFVGASREGSITGSVHHAGQQLPFALYRTLEIDRRLLDAYAGAYGDSRSIEDCTDELGWQQLIYVGRSGGRKALFPESEDSFYFGPGYLIPGPIEGTITFLGGTKGRARYLMVEQAGSEPEIARRSDSGAVRSRNLHGCSPLRASMKAGRSG
;
A
#
# COMPACT_ATOMS: atom_id res chain seq x y z
N MET A 1 45.77 -43.58 -51.05
CA MET A 1 44.95 -42.36 -50.86
C MET A 1 44.07 -42.59 -49.65
N ASN A 2 44.45 -42.09 -48.47
CA ASN A 2 43.67 -42.21 -47.25
C ASN A 2 43.27 -40.79 -46.83
N CYS A 3 41.98 -40.47 -46.97
CA CYS A 3 41.40 -39.22 -46.46
C CYS A 3 41.03 -39.41 -44.98
N ILE A 4 41.71 -38.66 -44.12
CA ILE A 4 41.40 -38.57 -42.69
C ILE A 4 40.37 -37.45 -42.53
N HIS A 5 39.15 -37.80 -42.13
CA HIS A 5 38.12 -36.83 -41.76
C HIS A 5 38.29 -36.43 -40.29
N LEU A 6 38.55 -35.15 -40.05
CA LEU A 6 38.67 -34.54 -38.73
C LEU A 6 37.30 -34.00 -38.31
N THR A 7 36.62 -34.66 -37.38
CA THR A 7 35.34 -34.21 -36.83
C THR A 7 35.60 -33.32 -35.62
N VAL A 8 35.34 -32.01 -35.77
CA VAL A 8 35.43 -31.04 -34.67
C VAL A 8 34.08 -30.98 -33.95
N ALA A 9 34.03 -31.45 -32.71
CA ALA A 9 32.87 -31.33 -31.84
C ALA A 9 32.87 -29.94 -31.17
N LEU A 10 31.93 -29.08 -31.58
CA LEU A 10 31.66 -27.80 -30.92
C LEU A 10 30.84 -28.04 -29.65
N LEU A 11 31.51 -28.03 -28.50
CA LEU A 11 30.89 -27.98 -27.18
C LEU A 11 30.32 -26.57 -26.95
N SER A 12 29.01 -26.43 -27.19
CA SER A 12 28.25 -25.24 -26.82
C SER A 12 28.20 -25.11 -25.30
N LEU A 13 29.10 -24.30 -24.73
CA LEU A 13 29.01 -23.87 -23.34
C LEU A 13 27.78 -22.94 -23.22
N SER A 14 26.66 -23.50 -22.74
CA SER A 14 25.53 -22.70 -22.27
C SER A 14 26.04 -21.76 -21.17
N VAL A 15 26.21 -20.50 -21.52
CA VAL A 15 26.42 -19.42 -20.55
C VAL A 15 25.15 -19.35 -19.72
N CYS A 16 25.18 -19.97 -18.53
CA CYS A 16 24.22 -19.69 -17.46
C CYS A 16 24.31 -18.19 -17.17
N HIS A 17 23.43 -17.42 -17.80
CA HIS A 17 23.22 -16.06 -17.36
C HIS A 17 22.61 -16.18 -15.97
N PRO A 18 23.26 -15.65 -14.91
CA PRO A 18 22.58 -15.51 -13.64
C PRO A 18 21.36 -14.64 -13.92
N GLU A 19 20.20 -15.27 -13.93
CA GLU A 19 18.92 -14.58 -14.01
C GLU A 19 18.92 -13.60 -12.85
N ALA A 20 18.96 -12.31 -13.17
CA ALA A 20 18.95 -11.28 -12.14
C ALA A 20 17.73 -11.54 -11.27
N PRO A 21 17.89 -11.79 -9.96
CA PRO A 21 16.78 -12.22 -9.14
C PRO A 21 15.63 -11.23 -9.30
N PRO A 22 14.40 -11.73 -9.48
CA PRO A 22 13.25 -10.86 -9.66
C PRO A 22 13.21 -9.90 -8.49
N GLN A 23 13.23 -8.59 -8.77
CA GLN A 23 13.15 -7.53 -7.77
C GLN A 23 11.72 -7.42 -7.22
N ARG A 24 11.20 -8.47 -6.57
CA ARG A 24 9.79 -8.56 -6.15
C ARG A 24 9.47 -7.54 -5.06
N LEU A 25 10.45 -7.23 -4.21
CA LEU A 25 10.38 -6.16 -3.22
C LEU A 25 10.25 -4.77 -3.84
N ARG A 26 10.70 -4.55 -5.09
CA ARG A 26 10.65 -3.23 -5.71
C ARG A 26 9.21 -2.72 -5.83
N GLY A 27 9.03 -1.45 -5.51
CA GLY A 27 7.76 -0.74 -5.58
C GLY A 27 7.30 -0.22 -4.22
N VAL A 28 6.02 0.16 -4.17
CA VAL A 28 5.39 0.73 -2.99
C VAL A 28 4.64 -0.35 -2.22
N TRP A 29 4.77 -0.29 -0.91
CA TRP A 29 4.12 -1.20 0.03
C TRP A 29 3.46 -0.41 1.14
N VAL A 30 2.30 -0.86 1.58
CA VAL A 30 1.53 -0.27 2.68
C VAL A 30 1.10 -1.36 3.63
N GLY A 31 0.99 -1.04 4.91
CA GLY A 31 0.71 -2.07 5.89
C GLY A 31 0.58 -1.59 7.30
N THR A 32 0.70 -2.53 8.23
CA THR A 32 0.60 -2.26 9.67
C THR A 32 1.70 -2.97 10.45
N LEU A 33 2.09 -2.33 11.55
CA LEU A 33 2.92 -2.88 12.63
C LEU A 33 2.09 -2.91 13.90
N GLU A 34 2.02 -4.05 14.59
CA GLU A 34 1.34 -4.12 15.88
C GLU A 34 2.31 -3.76 17.02
N VAL A 35 2.01 -2.69 17.76
CA VAL A 35 2.81 -2.22 18.90
C VAL A 35 1.90 -2.09 20.12
N GLY A 36 2.04 -2.99 21.09
CA GLY A 36 1.25 -2.93 22.32
C GLY A 36 -0.26 -3.06 22.11
N GLY A 37 -0.69 -3.79 21.07
CA GLY A 37 -2.10 -3.95 20.69
C GLY A 37 -2.63 -2.85 19.75
N ASP A 38 -1.86 -1.81 19.48
CA ASP A 38 -2.20 -0.79 18.47
C ASP A 38 -1.63 -1.17 17.11
N LEU A 39 -2.40 -0.97 16.05
CA LEU A 39 -1.90 -1.02 14.68
C LEU A 39 -1.34 0.34 14.29
N LYS A 40 -0.07 0.39 13.90
CA LYS A 40 0.61 1.58 13.36
C LYS A 40 0.73 1.44 11.86
N PHE A 41 0.37 2.48 11.11
CA PHE A 41 0.51 2.45 9.65
C PHE A 41 1.98 2.45 9.24
N ILE A 42 2.29 1.64 8.23
CA ILE A 42 3.60 1.57 7.57
C ILE A 42 3.43 1.85 6.10
N ARG A 43 4.35 2.64 5.52
CA ARG A 43 4.53 2.76 4.08
C ARG A 43 5.98 2.59 3.71
N ALA A 44 6.30 1.66 2.82
CA ALA A 44 7.65 1.44 2.33
C ALA A 44 7.74 1.65 0.82
N GLU A 45 8.88 2.16 0.37
CA GLU A 45 9.21 2.34 -1.04
C GLU A 45 10.59 1.75 -1.30
N PHE A 46 10.64 0.64 -2.03
CA PHE A 46 11.88 -0.05 -2.37
C PHE A 46 12.24 0.21 -3.83
N HIS A 47 13.44 0.74 -4.05
CA HIS A 47 13.97 1.01 -5.39
C HIS A 47 14.94 -0.08 -5.85
N SER A 48 15.71 -0.63 -4.91
CA SER A 48 16.67 -1.71 -5.12
C SER A 48 16.95 -2.42 -3.78
N GLY A 49 17.76 -3.48 -3.77
CA GLY A 49 18.14 -4.19 -2.55
C GLY A 49 18.94 -3.36 -1.52
N VAL A 50 19.37 -2.15 -1.86
CA VAL A 50 20.13 -1.24 -0.98
C VAL A 50 19.60 0.20 -0.96
N LYS A 51 18.50 0.47 -1.67
CA LYS A 51 17.87 1.79 -1.70
C LYS A 51 16.38 1.66 -1.48
N GLY A 52 15.89 2.28 -0.42
CA GLY A 52 14.48 2.37 -0.10
C GLY A 52 14.24 3.15 1.19
N THR A 53 12.98 3.50 1.43
CA THR A 53 12.52 4.22 2.61
C THR A 53 11.32 3.49 3.22
N LEU A 54 11.12 3.65 4.53
CA LEU A 54 9.91 3.20 5.21
C LEU A 54 9.48 4.26 6.20
N HIS A 55 8.29 4.82 5.99
CA HIS A 55 7.62 5.69 6.93
C HIS A 55 6.82 4.84 7.93
N LEU A 56 7.14 4.96 9.22
CA LEU A 56 6.42 4.33 10.30
C LEU A 56 5.69 5.39 11.12
N GLU A 57 4.37 5.26 11.26
CA GLU A 57 3.57 6.19 12.04
C GLU A 57 4.11 6.33 13.48
N GLY A 58 4.37 7.56 13.90
CA GLY A 58 4.94 7.89 15.21
C GLY A 58 6.46 7.77 15.32
N ALA A 59 7.14 7.09 14.39
CA ALA A 59 8.59 6.99 14.33
C ALA A 59 9.21 7.76 13.14
N GLY A 60 8.44 8.11 12.11
CA GLY A 60 8.95 8.80 10.92
C GLY A 60 9.73 7.86 9.99
N ASP A 61 10.69 8.41 9.26
CA ASP A 61 11.32 7.71 8.14
C ASP A 61 12.53 6.87 8.56
N LEU A 62 12.57 5.63 8.08
CA LEU A 62 13.68 4.69 8.14
C LEU A 62 14.30 4.54 6.74
N THR A 63 15.61 4.37 6.67
CA THR A 63 16.35 4.12 5.42
C THR A 63 16.71 2.65 5.30
N LEU A 64 16.58 2.09 4.10
CA LEU A 64 17.00 0.71 3.81
C LEU A 64 18.52 0.57 3.91
N VAL A 65 18.95 -0.41 4.70
CA VAL A 65 20.36 -0.82 4.79
C VAL A 65 20.64 -1.95 3.79
N ARG A 66 19.78 -2.97 3.80
CA ARG A 66 19.87 -4.12 2.89
C ARG A 66 18.54 -4.85 2.83
N ALA A 67 18.28 -5.49 1.70
CA ALA A 67 17.18 -6.41 1.51
C ALA A 67 17.64 -7.67 0.79
N SER A 68 16.99 -8.79 1.10
CA SER A 68 17.10 -10.03 0.35
C SER A 68 15.73 -10.69 0.24
N GLU A 69 15.51 -11.39 -0.86
CA GLU A 69 14.24 -12.05 -1.15
C GLU A 69 14.46 -13.41 -1.80
N SER A 70 13.52 -14.32 -1.54
CA SER A 70 13.38 -15.59 -2.23
C SER A 70 11.95 -15.75 -2.73
N SER A 71 11.61 -16.92 -3.29
CA SER A 71 10.26 -17.18 -3.78
C SER A 71 9.18 -17.10 -2.70
N SER A 72 9.54 -17.28 -1.43
CA SER A 72 8.59 -17.40 -0.31
C SER A 72 8.98 -16.61 0.94
N HIS A 73 10.12 -15.91 0.93
CA HIS A 73 10.62 -15.16 2.08
C HIS A 73 11.15 -13.80 1.67
N ALA A 74 10.96 -12.82 2.54
CA ALA A 74 11.53 -11.49 2.43
C ALA A 74 12.27 -11.14 3.73
N TYR A 75 13.42 -10.51 3.57
CA TYR A 75 14.23 -9.94 4.64
C TYR A 75 14.60 -8.52 4.26
N PHE A 76 14.43 -7.58 5.16
CA PHE A 76 14.96 -6.23 4.98
C PHE A 76 15.29 -5.57 6.31
N GLU A 77 16.40 -4.84 6.31
CA GLU A 77 16.92 -4.11 7.47
C GLU A 77 16.77 -2.62 7.21
N MET A 78 16.07 -1.93 8.11
CA MET A 78 15.84 -0.49 8.07
C MET A 78 16.53 0.18 9.26
N ARG A 79 17.02 1.40 9.08
CA ARG A 79 17.73 2.15 10.12
C ARG A 79 17.31 3.62 10.18
N ARG A 80 17.30 4.18 11.39
CA ARG A 80 17.18 5.63 11.66
C ARG A 80 18.16 6.01 12.76
N GLY A 81 19.24 6.71 12.41
CA GLY A 81 20.33 6.96 13.34
C GLY A 81 20.94 5.63 13.80
N ASN A 82 20.89 5.36 15.11
CA ASN A 82 21.36 4.11 15.71
C ASN A 82 20.23 3.07 15.90
N ASP A 83 18.97 3.43 15.62
CA ASP A 83 17.84 2.51 15.77
C ASP A 83 17.76 1.60 14.55
N GLU A 84 17.77 0.28 14.81
CA GLU A 84 17.68 -0.75 13.79
C GLU A 84 16.35 -1.51 13.88
N PHE A 85 15.79 -1.83 12.72
CA PHE A 85 14.55 -2.59 12.54
C PHE A 85 14.81 -3.69 11.52
N VAL A 86 14.69 -4.95 11.94
CA VAL A 86 14.94 -6.11 11.07
C VAL A 86 13.62 -6.82 10.78
N PHE A 87 13.16 -6.74 9.54
CA PHE A 87 11.93 -7.35 9.10
C PHE A 87 12.21 -8.72 8.47
N VAL A 88 11.49 -9.73 8.93
CA VAL A 88 11.54 -11.09 8.38
C VAL A 88 10.11 -11.57 8.18
N GLY A 89 9.78 -12.01 6.98
CA GLY A 89 8.42 -12.46 6.68
C GLY A 89 8.31 -13.44 5.53
N ALA A 90 7.17 -14.12 5.49
CA ALA A 90 6.75 -14.90 4.34
C ALA A 90 6.28 -13.94 3.24
N SER A 91 6.79 -14.14 2.03
CA SER A 91 6.32 -13.42 0.84
C SER A 91 5.35 -14.30 0.07
N ARG A 92 4.18 -13.75 -0.24
CA ARG A 92 3.18 -14.32 -1.15
C ARG A 92 2.75 -13.23 -2.10
N GLU A 93 2.23 -13.59 -3.27
CA GLU A 93 1.84 -12.65 -4.32
C GLU A 93 1.23 -11.34 -3.79
N GLY A 94 1.97 -10.24 -3.89
CA GLY A 94 1.55 -8.91 -3.43
C GLY A 94 1.49 -8.68 -1.91
N SER A 95 1.98 -9.59 -1.06
CA SER A 95 1.97 -9.44 0.41
C SER A 95 3.23 -9.99 1.09
N ILE A 96 3.57 -9.38 2.22
CA ILE A 96 4.63 -9.85 3.12
C ILE A 96 4.08 -9.82 4.54
N THR A 97 4.05 -10.96 5.21
CA THR A 97 3.60 -11.05 6.62
C THR A 97 4.69 -11.69 7.47
N GLY A 98 4.91 -11.18 8.67
CA GLY A 98 5.99 -11.67 9.50
C GLY A 98 6.19 -10.88 10.77
N SER A 99 7.46 -10.74 11.18
CA SER A 99 7.83 -9.98 12.36
C SER A 99 8.97 -9.00 12.10
N VAL A 100 8.92 -7.88 12.81
CA VAL A 100 10.05 -6.96 12.94
C VAL A 100 10.71 -7.17 14.29
N HIS A 101 12.04 -7.24 14.28
CA HIS A 101 12.86 -7.21 15.48
C HIS A 101 13.36 -5.79 15.71
N HIS A 102 13.07 -5.23 16.89
CA HIS A 102 13.50 -3.90 17.28
C HIS A 102 13.61 -3.82 18.80
N ALA A 103 14.71 -3.25 19.32
CA ALA A 103 14.93 -3.05 20.76
C ALA A 103 14.68 -4.31 21.63
N GLY A 104 15.04 -5.49 21.14
CA GLY A 104 14.82 -6.77 21.82
C GLY A 104 13.39 -7.30 21.78
N GLN A 105 12.46 -6.60 21.10
CA GLN A 105 11.10 -7.04 20.87
C GLN A 105 10.95 -7.68 19.49
N GLN A 106 9.94 -8.54 19.37
CA GLN A 106 9.48 -9.09 18.10
C GLN A 106 8.01 -8.72 17.94
N LEU A 107 7.70 -7.95 16.90
CA LEU A 107 6.38 -7.35 16.67
C LEU A 107 5.82 -7.81 15.32
N PRO A 108 4.56 -8.23 15.22
CA PRO A 108 4.00 -8.71 13.97
C PRO A 108 3.76 -7.55 13.00
N PHE A 109 3.96 -7.81 11.71
CA PHE A 109 3.67 -6.86 10.65
C PHE A 109 3.01 -7.54 9.44
N ALA A 110 2.29 -6.74 8.67
CA ALA A 110 1.79 -7.12 7.35
C ALA A 110 2.00 -5.95 6.38
N LEU A 111 2.54 -6.25 5.20
CA LEU A 111 2.68 -5.32 4.08
C LEU A 111 1.93 -5.87 2.87
N TYR A 112 1.34 -4.97 2.10
CA TYR A 112 0.63 -5.23 0.85
C TYR A 112 1.21 -4.32 -0.22
N ARG A 113 1.45 -4.89 -1.40
CA ARG A 113 1.94 -4.14 -2.54
C ARG A 113 0.83 -3.24 -3.06
N THR A 114 1.20 -2.02 -3.40
CA THR A 114 0.28 -1.04 -3.95
C THR A 114 0.90 -0.36 -5.17
N LEU A 115 0.05 0.17 -6.05
CA LEU A 115 0.53 0.87 -7.24
C LEU A 115 0.87 2.32 -6.93
N GLU A 116 1.77 2.86 -7.75
CA GLU A 116 1.98 4.29 -7.83
C GLU A 116 1.04 4.85 -8.91
N ILE A 117 0.20 5.81 -8.56
CA ILE A 117 -0.75 6.46 -9.46
C ILE A 117 -0.35 7.92 -9.70
N ASP A 118 -0.47 8.38 -10.95
CA ASP A 118 -0.29 9.80 -11.29
C ASP A 118 -1.22 10.68 -10.42
N ARG A 119 -0.63 11.67 -9.76
CA ARG A 119 -1.33 12.65 -8.93
C ARG A 119 -2.57 13.25 -9.62
N ARG A 120 -2.51 13.46 -10.94
CA ARG A 120 -3.61 14.00 -11.75
C ARG A 120 -4.82 13.08 -11.80
N LEU A 121 -4.62 11.76 -11.70
CA LEU A 121 -5.70 10.78 -11.63
C LEU A 121 -6.39 10.85 -10.26
N LEU A 122 -5.64 11.01 -9.18
CA LEU A 122 -6.20 11.16 -7.83
C LEU A 122 -7.14 12.38 -7.73
N ASP A 123 -6.72 13.52 -8.29
CA ASP A 123 -7.55 14.72 -8.41
C ASP A 123 -8.85 14.47 -9.21
N ALA A 124 -8.78 13.58 -10.21
CA ALA A 124 -9.94 13.19 -11.01
C ALA A 124 -10.93 12.32 -10.23
N TYR A 125 -10.49 11.64 -9.17
CA TYR A 125 -11.33 10.78 -8.32
C TYR A 125 -11.97 11.51 -7.13
N ALA A 126 -11.34 12.55 -6.59
CA ALA A 126 -11.86 13.29 -5.45
C ALA A 126 -13.21 13.99 -5.75
N GLY A 127 -14.19 13.86 -4.85
CA GLY A 127 -15.51 14.48 -4.99
C GLY A 127 -16.65 13.73 -4.27
N ALA A 128 -17.86 14.26 -4.37
CA ALA A 128 -19.06 13.64 -3.83
C ALA A 128 -19.70 12.67 -4.83
N TYR A 129 -20.17 11.54 -4.34
CA TYR A 129 -20.82 10.48 -5.12
C TYR A 129 -22.17 10.12 -4.48
N GLY A 130 -23.27 10.45 -5.16
CA GLY A 130 -24.61 10.43 -4.57
C GLY A 130 -24.74 11.43 -3.41
N ASP A 131 -25.61 11.11 -2.46
CA ASP A 131 -26.02 12.07 -1.43
C ASP A 131 -25.18 12.02 -0.14
N SER A 132 -24.44 10.93 0.08
CA SER A 132 -23.80 10.66 1.39
C SER A 132 -22.46 9.95 1.31
N ARG A 133 -21.81 9.95 0.14
CA ARG A 133 -20.46 9.41 -0.04
C ARG A 133 -19.53 10.43 -0.64
N SER A 134 -18.27 10.36 -0.28
CA SER A 134 -17.24 11.19 -0.90
C SER A 134 -15.88 10.50 -0.93
N ILE A 135 -15.07 10.96 -1.87
CA ILE A 135 -13.64 10.67 -1.95
C ILE A 135 -12.92 11.95 -1.62
N GLU A 136 -12.16 11.93 -0.53
CA GLU A 136 -11.32 13.03 -0.09
C GLU A 136 -9.87 12.73 -0.48
N ASP A 137 -9.14 13.77 -0.87
CA ASP A 137 -7.71 13.69 -1.13
C ASP A 137 -6.93 14.20 0.08
N CYS A 138 -6.13 13.30 0.67
CA CYS A 138 -5.44 13.47 1.94
C CYS A 138 -3.92 13.33 1.80
N THR A 139 -3.43 13.55 0.58
CA THR A 139 -2.02 13.36 0.21
C THR A 139 -1.07 14.24 1.02
N ASP A 140 -1.47 15.46 1.38
CA ASP A 140 -0.61 16.38 2.13
C ASP A 140 -0.47 15.99 3.61
N GLU A 141 -1.39 15.18 4.15
CA GLU A 141 -1.45 14.84 5.57
C GLU A 141 -0.97 13.41 5.86
N LEU A 142 -1.28 12.46 4.99
CA LEU A 142 -1.10 11.02 5.23
C LEU A 142 -0.02 10.39 4.35
N GLY A 143 0.74 11.25 3.68
CA GLY A 143 1.75 10.86 2.70
C GLY A 143 1.21 10.79 1.28
N TRP A 144 2.15 10.68 0.34
CA TRP A 144 1.88 10.72 -1.08
C TRP A 144 0.75 9.77 -1.51
N GLN A 145 -0.19 10.26 -2.32
CA GLN A 145 -1.23 9.45 -2.97
C GLN A 145 -2.27 8.80 -2.04
N GLN A 146 -2.67 9.47 -0.96
CA GLN A 146 -3.68 8.93 -0.04
C GLN A 146 -5.06 9.50 -0.32
N LEU A 147 -5.96 8.69 -0.90
CA LEU A 147 -7.39 8.98 -0.94
C LEU A 147 -8.11 8.38 0.28
N ILE A 148 -9.16 9.03 0.73
CA ILE A 148 -10.06 8.54 1.79
C ILE A 148 -11.48 8.41 1.24
N TYR A 149 -12.06 7.23 1.36
CA TYR A 149 -13.48 7.00 1.16
C TYR A 149 -14.25 7.33 2.44
N VAL A 150 -15.25 8.21 2.31
CA VAL A 150 -16.24 8.49 3.35
C VAL A 150 -17.53 7.82 2.94
N GLY A 151 -17.93 6.79 3.69
CA GLY A 151 -19.16 6.04 3.46
C GLY A 151 -20.40 6.74 4.01
N ARG A 152 -21.58 6.14 3.77
CA ARG A 152 -22.89 6.69 4.19
C ARG A 152 -23.01 6.96 5.69
N SER A 153 -22.35 6.14 6.50
CA SER A 153 -22.34 6.27 7.97
C SER A 153 -21.36 7.34 8.48
N GLY A 154 -20.62 8.00 7.58
CA GLY A 154 -19.50 8.88 7.92
C GLY A 154 -18.19 8.14 8.24
N GLY A 155 -18.18 6.79 8.18
CA GLY A 155 -16.97 5.99 8.34
C GLY A 155 -15.93 6.34 7.27
N ARG A 156 -14.67 6.48 7.69
CA ARG A 156 -13.54 6.87 6.84
C ARG A 156 -12.63 5.67 6.62
N LYS A 157 -12.32 5.35 5.37
CA LYS A 157 -11.44 4.26 4.98
C LYS A 157 -10.36 4.75 4.03
N ALA A 158 -9.11 4.40 4.33
CA ALA A 158 -8.00 4.70 3.44
C ALA A 158 -8.07 3.80 2.21
N LEU A 159 -7.89 4.41 1.03
CA LEU A 159 -7.88 3.73 -0.25
C LEU A 159 -6.44 3.47 -0.68
N PHE A 160 -6.18 2.24 -1.11
CA PHE A 160 -4.88 1.79 -1.57
C PHE A 160 -5.02 1.28 -3.01
N PRO A 161 -4.27 1.82 -3.96
CA PRO A 161 -4.45 1.50 -5.36
C PRO A 161 -4.02 0.06 -5.70
N GLU A 162 -4.87 -0.61 -6.48
CA GLU A 162 -4.66 -1.93 -7.07
C GLU A 162 -4.47 -1.84 -8.60
N SER A 163 -5.16 -0.90 -9.23
CA SER A 163 -5.01 -0.51 -10.65
C SER A 163 -5.19 1.01 -10.77
N GLU A 164 -5.14 1.57 -11.98
CA GLU A 164 -5.34 3.02 -12.16
C GLU A 164 -6.72 3.49 -11.67
N ASP A 165 -7.75 2.65 -11.80
CA ASP A 165 -9.15 2.98 -11.49
C ASP A 165 -9.76 2.14 -10.37
N SER A 166 -9.04 1.15 -9.81
CA SER A 166 -9.49 0.34 -8.67
C SER A 166 -8.59 0.47 -7.45
N PHE A 167 -9.21 0.57 -6.27
CA PHE A 167 -8.58 0.73 -4.97
C PHE A 167 -9.19 -0.25 -3.98
N TYR A 168 -8.39 -0.83 -3.09
CA TYR A 168 -8.88 -1.63 -1.98
C TYR A 168 -8.86 -0.83 -0.67
N PHE A 169 -9.62 -1.30 0.31
CA PHE A 169 -9.61 -0.79 1.67
C PHE A 169 -9.79 -1.90 2.71
N GLY A 170 -9.30 -1.67 3.93
CA GLY A 170 -9.47 -2.57 5.06
C GLY A 170 -10.47 -2.06 6.12
N PRO A 171 -10.44 -2.64 7.34
CA PRO A 171 -11.42 -2.38 8.41
C PRO A 171 -11.43 -0.95 8.91
N GLY A 172 -10.26 -0.35 9.08
CA GLY A 172 -10.12 0.93 9.76
C GLY A 172 -9.46 2.01 8.95
N TYR A 173 -9.33 3.18 9.58
CA TYR A 173 -8.60 4.31 9.04
C TYR A 173 -7.12 3.96 8.96
N LEU A 174 -6.53 4.01 7.75
CA LEU A 174 -5.14 3.63 7.48
C LEU A 174 -4.79 2.17 7.83
N ILE A 175 -5.77 1.27 7.86
CA ILE A 175 -5.53 -0.16 8.03
C ILE A 175 -5.81 -0.85 6.68
N PRO A 176 -4.78 -1.24 5.91
CA PRO A 176 -4.97 -1.81 4.57
C PRO A 176 -5.56 -3.22 4.55
N GLY A 177 -5.38 -3.98 5.65
CA GLY A 177 -5.71 -5.40 5.71
C GLY A 177 -6.37 -5.81 7.04
N PRO A 178 -7.17 -6.90 7.07
CA PRO A 178 -7.62 -7.67 5.90
C PRO A 178 -8.44 -6.82 4.93
N ILE A 179 -8.39 -7.13 3.63
CA ILE A 179 -9.14 -6.39 2.61
C ILE A 179 -10.63 -6.65 2.85
N GLU A 180 -11.40 -5.59 3.06
CA GLU A 180 -12.85 -5.67 3.29
C GLU A 180 -13.66 -5.29 2.05
N GLY A 181 -13.04 -4.59 1.10
CA GLY A 181 -13.73 -4.17 -0.10
C GLY A 181 -12.85 -3.42 -1.07
N THR A 182 -13.46 -3.13 -2.22
CA THR A 182 -12.86 -2.42 -3.34
C THR A 182 -13.74 -1.26 -3.76
N ILE A 183 -13.10 -0.27 -4.37
CA ILE A 183 -13.71 0.88 -5.01
C ILE A 183 -13.20 0.94 -6.43
N THR A 184 -14.11 0.91 -7.41
CA THR A 184 -13.79 1.09 -8.82
C THR A 184 -14.40 2.38 -9.35
N PHE A 185 -13.58 3.21 -9.99
CA PHE A 185 -14.00 4.46 -10.62
C PHE A 185 -14.36 4.24 -12.09
N LEU A 186 -15.61 4.52 -12.47
CA LEU A 186 -16.09 4.23 -13.82
C LEU A 186 -16.30 5.49 -14.66
N GLY A 187 -16.08 5.35 -15.97
CA GLY A 187 -16.37 6.38 -16.98
C GLY A 187 -15.39 7.56 -17.00
N GLY A 188 -14.14 7.33 -16.59
CA GLY A 188 -13.12 8.38 -16.39
C GLY A 188 -11.81 8.15 -17.14
N THR A 189 -11.81 7.85 -18.44
CA THR A 189 -10.53 7.58 -19.13
C THR A 189 -9.72 8.83 -19.51
N LYS A 190 -10.27 10.05 -19.42
CA LYS A 190 -9.55 11.34 -19.66
C LYS A 190 -10.16 12.53 -18.90
N GLY A 191 -10.83 12.26 -17.78
CA GLY A 191 -11.60 13.26 -17.07
C GLY A 191 -12.05 12.77 -15.70
N ARG A 192 -12.84 13.59 -15.03
CA ARG A 192 -13.45 13.27 -13.73
C ARG A 192 -14.25 11.98 -13.81
N ALA A 193 -13.97 11.02 -12.92
CA ALA A 193 -14.77 9.81 -12.79
C ALA A 193 -16.25 10.18 -12.61
N ARG A 194 -17.13 9.47 -13.31
CA ARG A 194 -18.58 9.76 -13.32
C ARG A 194 -19.35 8.92 -12.33
N TYR A 195 -18.81 7.74 -12.01
CA TYR A 195 -19.42 6.83 -11.06
C TYR A 195 -18.35 6.22 -10.16
N LEU A 196 -18.81 5.82 -8.99
CA LEU A 196 -18.08 5.06 -8.00
C LEU A 196 -18.84 3.75 -7.81
N MET A 197 -18.17 2.63 -7.99
CA MET A 197 -18.68 1.31 -7.60
C MET A 197 -17.96 0.90 -6.32
N VAL A 198 -18.72 0.50 -5.30
CA VAL A 198 -18.19 0.00 -4.02
C VAL A 198 -18.62 -1.45 -3.87
N GLU A 199 -17.67 -2.33 -3.69
CA GLU A 199 -17.90 -3.74 -3.38
C GLU A 199 -17.34 -3.99 -1.98
N GLN A 200 -18.17 -4.46 -1.06
CA GLN A 200 -17.77 -4.74 0.31
C GLN A 200 -18.17 -6.17 0.65
N ALA A 201 -17.27 -6.90 1.31
CA ALA A 201 -17.50 -8.27 1.71
C ALA A 201 -18.82 -8.41 2.49
N GLY A 202 -19.68 -9.33 2.02
CA GLY A 202 -21.00 -9.59 2.62
C GLY A 202 -22.09 -8.57 2.26
N SER A 203 -21.85 -7.65 1.31
CA SER A 203 -22.84 -6.70 0.79
C SER A 203 -22.96 -6.80 -0.72
N GLU A 204 -24.11 -6.42 -1.27
CA GLU A 204 -24.29 -6.27 -2.71
C GLU A 204 -23.47 -5.07 -3.23
N PRO A 205 -22.88 -5.15 -4.44
CA PRO A 205 -22.21 -4.02 -5.06
C PRO A 205 -23.12 -2.78 -5.18
N GLU A 206 -22.59 -1.62 -4.83
CA GLU A 206 -23.32 -0.36 -4.89
C GLU A 206 -22.66 0.61 -5.87
N ILE A 207 -23.46 1.21 -6.76
CA ILE A 207 -23.01 2.23 -7.71
C ILE A 207 -23.57 3.59 -7.32
N ALA A 208 -22.72 4.61 -7.25
CA ALA A 208 -23.10 6.00 -7.01
C ALA A 208 -22.60 6.90 -8.13
N ARG A 209 -23.48 7.75 -8.65
CA ARG A 209 -23.12 8.77 -9.65
C ARG A 209 -22.44 9.95 -8.95
N ARG A 210 -21.40 10.51 -9.57
CA ARG A 210 -20.77 11.74 -9.10
C ARG A 210 -21.76 12.91 -9.14
N SER A 211 -21.76 13.70 -8.09
CA SER A 211 -22.62 14.88 -7.99
C SER A 211 -21.96 16.06 -8.72
N ASP A 212 -22.74 16.77 -9.54
CA ASP A 212 -22.28 17.95 -10.29
C ASP A 212 -22.16 19.20 -9.40
N SER A 213 -22.73 19.16 -8.19
CA SER A 213 -22.54 20.16 -7.15
C SER A 213 -21.04 20.27 -6.85
N GLY A 214 -20.47 21.45 -7.16
CA GLY A 214 -19.05 21.70 -7.33
C GLY A 214 -18.15 21.00 -6.34
N ALA A 215 -16.99 20.55 -6.86
CA ALA A 215 -15.95 19.83 -6.13
C ALA A 215 -15.93 20.21 -4.65
N VAL A 216 -16.33 19.26 -3.80
CA VAL A 216 -16.00 19.30 -2.38
C VAL A 216 -14.48 19.11 -2.32
N ARG A 217 -13.73 20.16 -2.66
CA ARG A 217 -12.45 20.39 -2.02
C ARG A 217 -12.85 20.57 -0.59
N SER A 218 -12.77 19.49 0.16
CA SER A 218 -12.83 19.52 1.60
C SER A 218 -11.71 20.45 2.04
N ARG A 219 -11.99 21.75 2.08
CA ARG A 219 -11.44 22.64 3.09
C ARG A 219 -12.18 22.30 4.38
N ASN A 220 -12.13 21.02 4.81
CA ASN A 220 -12.33 20.75 6.21
C ASN A 220 -11.29 21.61 6.92
N LEU A 221 -11.74 22.58 7.70
CA LEU A 221 -10.87 23.37 8.58
C LEU A 221 -10.08 22.48 9.56
N HIS A 222 -10.43 21.19 9.64
CA HIS A 222 -9.81 20.17 10.49
C HIS A 222 -8.95 19.15 9.73
N GLY A 223 -8.75 19.31 8.41
CA GLY A 223 -7.96 18.38 7.60
C GLY A 223 -8.60 16.99 7.43
N CYS A 224 -7.85 16.09 6.83
CA CYS A 224 -8.11 14.66 6.76
C CYS A 224 -7.90 13.91 8.07
N SER A 225 -7.39 14.60 9.09
CA SER A 225 -7.22 14.08 10.45
C SER A 225 -8.47 13.34 10.93
N PRO A 226 -8.33 12.13 11.50
CA PRO A 226 -9.46 11.44 12.08
C PRO A 226 -10.06 12.32 13.17
N LEU A 227 -11.40 12.47 13.17
CA LEU A 227 -12.09 13.04 14.31
C LEU A 227 -11.67 12.21 15.52
N ARG A 228 -10.89 12.80 16.44
CA ARG A 228 -10.55 12.14 17.70
C ARG A 228 -11.86 11.69 18.30
N ALA A 229 -12.10 10.38 18.34
CA ALA A 229 -13.20 9.83 19.11
C ALA A 229 -12.95 10.31 20.53
N SER A 230 -13.79 11.23 21.00
CA SER A 230 -13.80 11.64 22.40
C SER A 230 -14.26 10.44 23.18
N MET A 231 -13.32 9.54 23.48
CA MET A 231 -13.50 8.53 24.50
C MET A 231 -13.66 9.29 25.81
N LYS A 232 -14.91 9.58 26.16
CA LYS A 232 -15.27 9.87 27.54
C LYS A 232 -14.82 8.66 28.35
N ALA A 233 -13.67 8.79 29.00
CA ALA A 233 -13.28 7.89 30.06
C ALA A 233 -14.43 7.85 31.06
N GLY A 234 -15.16 6.73 31.08
CA GLY A 234 -16.15 6.44 32.09
C GLY A 234 -15.46 6.46 33.44
N ARG A 235 -15.73 7.51 34.21
CA ARG A 235 -15.33 7.61 35.61
C ARG A 235 -16.22 6.63 36.38
N SER A 236 -15.75 5.40 36.57
CA SER A 236 -16.31 4.50 37.58
C SER A 236 -15.91 5.04 38.95
N GLY A 237 -16.91 5.50 39.71
CA GLY A 237 -16.80 5.69 41.16
C GLY A 237 -17.00 4.38 41.90
#